data_AF-A0A0M0JC10-F1
#
_entry.id   AF-A0A0M0JC10-F1
#
_cell.length_a   1.000
_cell.length_b   1.000
_cell.length_c   1.000
_cell.angle_alpha   90.00
_cell.angle_beta   90.00
_cell.angle_gamma   90.00
#
_symmetry.space_group_name_H-M   'P 1'
#
loop_
_entity.id
_entity.type
_entity.pdbx_description
1 polymer ?
#
loop_
_entity_poly.entity_id
_entity_poly.type
_entity_poly.pdbx_seq_one_letter_code
_entity_poly.pdbx_strand_id
1 'polypeptide(L)'
;MATGLPPMATAHLLAEELITFIDASPTPFHMCAKGGAMLLAAGFVELVETDAWRPLLKPGGKYFFVRGGTLVAFFIGAAFAAGNGFNIVGAHTDSPVLKLKPCSKKSAHGCIQINVEAYGGGLWHTWFDRELSLAGSVIVKEADGSFAKKLVHVRRPLLRIPNLCIHLTSADERGKFAPNPETHLQPILGLISEAVLAAELDCEIGAIFDFEMTLCDTQPSQIWGLRSELLSAPRLDNLLHCYTSLRALMVHADEAPPSADDVCMVALFDHEEVGSDSTTGAGGPIMSESMQRVSSCFAPDEPHAAAESLLMSNRRSFLISADAAHAVHPNYAEKHQVD
;
A
#
# COMPACT_ATOMS: atom_id res chain seq x y z
N MET A 1 -0.80 4.12 35.48
CA MET A 1 0.66 4.07 35.33
C MET A 1 0.98 4.76 34.03
N ALA A 2 1.64 5.92 34.08
CA ALA A 2 1.99 6.67 32.88
C ALA A 2 3.02 5.87 32.08
N THR A 3 2.61 5.31 30.95
CA THR A 3 3.52 4.77 29.94
C THR A 3 4.25 5.98 29.36
N GLY A 4 5.45 6.27 29.88
CA GLY A 4 6.28 7.36 29.39
C GLY A 4 6.49 7.19 27.90
N LEU A 5 6.17 8.22 27.12
CA LEU A 5 6.50 8.27 25.70
C LEU A 5 7.97 7.89 25.51
N PRO A 6 8.31 7.15 24.44
CA PRO A 6 9.70 6.80 24.17
C PRO A 6 10.55 8.08 24.13
N PRO A 7 11.83 8.02 24.53
CA PRO A 7 12.75 9.15 24.37
C PRO A 7 12.66 9.69 22.94
N MET A 8 12.68 11.03 22.76
CA MET A 8 12.52 11.63 21.43
C MET A 8 13.47 11.06 20.37
N ALA A 9 14.71 10.72 20.76
CA ALA A 9 15.68 10.08 19.88
C ALA A 9 15.17 8.75 19.30
N THR A 10 14.48 7.93 20.09
CA THR A 10 13.89 6.66 19.63
C THR A 10 12.69 6.91 18.73
N ALA A 11 11.84 7.90 19.05
CA ALA A 11 10.71 8.27 18.20
C ALA A 11 11.16 8.79 16.82
N HIS A 12 12.25 9.57 16.78
CA HIS A 12 12.85 10.03 15.52
C HIS A 12 13.36 8.89 14.66
N LEU A 13 14.09 7.94 15.24
CA LEU A 13 14.57 6.78 14.50
C LEU A 13 13.42 5.99 13.87
N LEU A 14 12.34 5.74 14.63
CA LEU A 14 11.16 5.05 14.10
C LEU A 14 10.47 5.85 12.98
N ALA A 15 10.42 7.17 13.10
CA ALA A 15 9.86 8.04 12.06
C ALA A 15 10.74 8.07 10.79
N GLU A 16 12.06 8.04 10.92
CA GLU A 16 13.00 7.97 9.79
C GLU A 16 12.91 6.62 9.05
N GLU A 17 12.74 5.51 9.78
CA GLU A 17 12.48 4.20 9.19
C GLU A 17 11.15 4.20 8.42
N LEU A 18 10.10 4.80 8.99
CA LEU A 18 8.80 4.97 8.32
C LEU A 18 8.90 5.84 7.06
N ILE A 19 9.63 6.96 7.11
CA ILE A 19 9.92 7.81 5.93
C ILE A 19 10.56 6.97 4.83
N THR A 20 11.59 6.20 5.18
CA THR A 20 12.30 5.34 4.23
C THR A 20 11.36 4.30 3.60
N PHE A 21 10.43 3.76 4.37
CA PHE A 21 9.41 2.84 3.88
C PHE A 21 8.43 3.51 2.92
N ILE A 22 7.87 4.67 3.29
CA ILE A 22 6.88 5.42 2.51
C ILE A 22 7.47 5.92 1.19
N ASP A 23 8.68 6.49 1.21
CA ASP A 23 9.33 7.04 0.02
C ASP A 23 9.75 5.93 -0.96
N ALA A 24 9.99 4.72 -0.45
CA ALA A 24 10.21 3.53 -1.27
C ALA A 24 8.92 2.93 -1.86
N SER A 25 7.74 3.37 -1.39
CA SER A 25 6.44 2.75 -1.64
C SER A 25 5.45 3.72 -2.30
N PRO A 26 5.71 4.21 -3.53
CA PRO A 26 4.80 5.14 -4.20
C PRO A 26 3.49 4.49 -4.71
N THR A 27 3.42 3.16 -4.76
CA THR A 27 2.22 2.40 -5.16
C THR A 27 2.07 1.13 -4.31
N PRO A 28 0.86 0.50 -4.28
CA PRO A 28 0.65 -0.79 -3.62
C PRO A 28 1.69 -1.85 -3.99
N PHE A 29 2.05 -1.95 -5.27
CA PHE A 29 3.06 -2.92 -5.73
C PHE A 29 4.45 -2.66 -5.16
N HIS A 30 4.84 -1.38 -5.03
CA HIS A 30 6.13 -1.03 -4.41
C HIS A 30 6.10 -1.27 -2.90
N MET A 31 4.96 -1.03 -2.25
CA MET A 31 4.75 -1.38 -0.84
C MET A 31 4.94 -2.88 -0.65
N CYS A 32 4.25 -3.73 -1.42
CA CYS A 32 4.40 -5.18 -1.32
C CYS A 32 5.85 -5.64 -1.58
N ALA A 33 6.53 -5.06 -2.57
CA ALA A 33 7.94 -5.39 -2.84
C ALA A 33 8.85 -4.98 -1.67
N LYS A 34 8.65 -3.78 -1.09
CA LYS A 34 9.42 -3.29 0.05
C LYS A 34 9.13 -4.11 1.32
N GLY A 35 7.86 -4.39 1.61
CA GLY A 35 7.42 -5.20 2.73
C GLY A 35 7.89 -6.64 2.62
N GLY A 36 7.79 -7.25 1.43
CA GLY A 36 8.33 -8.58 1.15
C GLY A 36 9.84 -8.65 1.37
N ALA A 37 10.60 -7.65 0.90
CA ALA A 37 12.04 -7.58 1.15
C ALA A 37 12.38 -7.45 2.65
N MET A 38 11.58 -6.71 3.43
CA MET A 38 11.73 -6.63 4.88
C MET A 38 11.47 -7.98 5.57
N LEU A 39 10.40 -8.68 5.15
CA LEU A 39 10.04 -9.99 5.69
C LEU A 39 11.10 -11.05 5.36
N LEU A 40 11.60 -11.09 4.13
CA LEU A 40 12.71 -11.96 3.73
C LEU A 40 13.96 -11.70 4.58
N ALA A 41 14.31 -10.43 4.81
CA ALA A 41 15.43 -10.06 5.68
C ALA A 41 15.20 -10.49 7.15
N ALA A 42 13.95 -10.57 7.60
CA ALA A 42 13.55 -11.09 8.91
C ALA A 42 13.37 -12.63 8.95
N GLY A 43 13.78 -13.34 7.90
CA GLY A 43 13.74 -14.80 7.84
C GLY A 43 12.36 -15.41 7.55
N PHE A 44 11.41 -14.62 7.05
CA PHE A 44 10.15 -15.15 6.53
C PHE A 44 10.38 -15.84 5.18
N VAL A 45 9.59 -16.87 4.90
CA VAL A 45 9.60 -17.59 3.63
C VAL A 45 8.45 -17.10 2.75
N GLU A 46 8.77 -16.69 1.52
CA GLU A 46 7.75 -16.36 0.53
C GLU A 46 7.05 -17.64 0.04
N LEU A 47 5.73 -17.63 0.07
CA LEU A 47 4.86 -18.70 -0.38
C LEU A 47 4.37 -18.40 -1.79
N VAL A 48 4.44 -19.41 -2.66
CA VAL A 48 3.76 -19.39 -3.95
C VAL A 48 2.33 -19.86 -3.75
N GLU A 49 1.36 -19.03 -4.11
CA GLU A 49 -0.04 -19.33 -3.84
C GLU A 49 -0.56 -20.55 -4.60
N THR A 50 0.02 -20.88 -5.76
CA THR A 50 -0.32 -22.06 -6.57
C THR A 50 0.23 -23.37 -6.02
N ASP A 51 1.13 -23.31 -5.04
CA ASP A 51 1.77 -24.50 -4.47
C ASP A 51 1.01 -25.06 -3.27
N ALA A 52 1.15 -26.35 -3.03
CA ALA A 52 0.65 -26.98 -1.83
C ALA A 52 1.44 -26.48 -0.60
N TRP A 53 0.73 -25.93 0.39
CA TRP A 53 1.33 -25.43 1.63
C TRP A 53 1.58 -26.53 2.67
N ARG A 54 0.98 -27.71 2.48
CA ARG A 54 1.30 -28.91 3.25
C ARG A 54 2.29 -29.76 2.43
N PRO A 55 3.44 -30.18 2.98
CA PRO A 55 3.90 -30.05 4.37
C PRO A 55 4.81 -28.84 4.63
N LEU A 56 4.81 -27.82 3.78
CA LEU A 56 5.69 -26.65 3.86
C LEU A 56 5.52 -25.86 5.19
N LEU A 57 4.29 -25.60 5.61
CA LEU A 57 4.02 -24.90 6.87
C LEU A 57 4.38 -25.77 8.08
N LYS A 58 5.04 -25.16 9.05
CA LYS A 58 5.53 -25.77 10.30
C LYS A 58 5.22 -24.89 11.51
N PRO A 59 5.00 -25.48 12.70
CA PRO A 59 4.99 -24.72 13.96
C PRO A 59 6.31 -23.97 14.14
N GLY A 60 6.25 -22.74 14.63
CA GLY A 60 7.39 -21.82 14.73
C GLY A 60 7.82 -21.18 13.40
N GLY A 61 7.13 -21.48 12.29
CA GLY A 61 7.47 -20.97 10.97
C GLY A 61 6.94 -19.56 10.69
N LYS A 62 7.64 -18.84 9.82
CA LYS A 62 7.35 -17.47 9.39
C LYS A 62 7.15 -17.44 7.88
N TYR A 63 6.01 -16.97 7.41
CA TYR A 63 5.64 -17.06 5.99
C TYR A 63 4.92 -15.80 5.51
N PHE A 64 5.00 -15.53 4.21
CA PHE A 64 4.20 -14.48 3.58
C PHE A 64 3.91 -14.79 2.12
N PHE A 65 2.92 -14.14 1.52
CA PHE A 65 2.72 -14.12 0.08
C PHE A 65 2.22 -12.76 -0.38
N VAL A 66 2.32 -12.51 -1.68
CA VAL A 66 1.81 -11.31 -2.34
C VAL A 66 0.84 -11.69 -3.44
N ARG A 67 -0.34 -11.06 -3.46
CA ARG A 67 -1.34 -11.17 -4.53
C ARG A 67 -1.66 -9.78 -5.05
N GLY A 68 -1.13 -9.41 -6.21
CA GLY A 68 -1.33 -8.06 -6.75
C GLY A 68 -0.72 -7.00 -5.85
N GLY A 69 -1.53 -6.04 -5.37
CA GLY A 69 -1.14 -5.04 -4.37
C GLY A 69 -1.39 -5.46 -2.92
N THR A 70 -1.76 -6.71 -2.66
CA THR A 70 -2.03 -7.23 -1.31
C THR A 70 -0.89 -8.10 -0.81
N LEU A 71 -0.54 -7.93 0.47
CA LEU A 71 0.46 -8.75 1.16
C LEU A 71 -0.16 -9.37 2.41
N VAL A 72 0.02 -10.69 2.57
CA VAL A 72 -0.33 -11.39 3.80
C VAL A 72 0.92 -12.04 4.38
N ALA A 73 1.23 -11.74 5.63
CA ALA A 73 2.34 -12.32 6.36
C ALA A 73 1.84 -12.94 7.66
N PHE A 74 2.42 -14.06 8.08
CA PHE A 74 2.02 -14.73 9.31
C PHE A 74 3.16 -15.52 9.96
N PHE A 75 3.12 -15.56 11.28
CA PHE A 75 3.93 -16.41 12.14
C PHE A 75 3.02 -17.48 12.77
N ILE A 76 3.46 -18.73 12.73
CA ILE A 76 2.75 -19.86 13.34
C ILE A 76 3.41 -20.15 14.68
N GLY A 77 2.66 -20.06 15.78
CA GLY A 77 3.15 -20.40 17.11
C GLY A 77 3.78 -21.79 17.19
N ALA A 78 4.82 -21.95 18.00
CA ALA A 78 5.53 -23.22 18.15
C ALA A 78 4.67 -24.35 18.76
N ALA A 79 3.65 -23.98 19.54
CA ALA A 79 2.65 -24.88 20.11
C ALA A 79 1.32 -24.86 19.33
N PHE A 80 1.27 -24.26 18.14
CA PHE A 80 0.05 -24.18 17.35
C PHE A 80 -0.49 -25.57 17.00
N ALA A 81 -1.79 -25.75 17.24
CA ALA A 81 -2.55 -26.93 16.85
C ALA A 81 -3.84 -26.52 16.12
N ALA A 82 -4.38 -27.44 15.32
CA ALA A 82 -5.62 -27.20 14.61
C ALA A 82 -6.75 -26.82 15.60
N GLY A 83 -7.44 -25.71 15.32
CA GLY A 83 -8.47 -25.14 16.18
C GLY A 83 -7.99 -24.00 17.08
N ASN A 84 -6.70 -23.67 17.13
CA ASN A 84 -6.20 -22.47 17.81
C ASN A 84 -6.47 -21.18 17.02
N GLY A 85 -6.34 -20.03 17.68
CA GLY A 85 -6.80 -18.76 17.15
C GLY A 85 -5.85 -18.10 16.17
N PHE A 86 -6.37 -17.06 15.52
CA PHE A 86 -5.60 -16.10 14.73
C PHE A 86 -5.67 -14.72 15.40
N ASN A 87 -4.52 -14.11 15.62
CA ASN A 87 -4.38 -12.72 16.05
C ASN A 87 -3.98 -11.89 14.82
N ILE A 88 -4.94 -11.14 14.28
CA ILE A 88 -4.84 -10.51 12.96
C ILE A 88 -4.73 -8.99 13.11
N VAL A 89 -3.83 -8.38 12.34
CA VAL A 89 -3.86 -6.94 12.06
C VAL A 89 -4.16 -6.74 10.58
N GLY A 90 -5.28 -6.08 10.29
CA GLY A 90 -5.67 -5.66 8.94
C GLY A 90 -5.34 -4.19 8.71
N ALA A 91 -4.76 -3.86 7.56
CA ALA A 91 -4.57 -2.48 7.07
C ALA A 91 -4.69 -2.47 5.54
N HIS A 92 -4.48 -1.32 4.89
CA HIS A 92 -4.50 -1.24 3.42
C HIS A 92 -3.28 -0.54 2.82
N THR A 93 -3.01 -0.91 1.57
CA THR A 93 -1.77 -0.62 0.83
C THR A 93 -1.91 0.54 -0.13
N ASP A 94 -3.15 0.86 -0.51
CA ASP A 94 -3.51 1.91 -1.42
C ASP A 94 -3.83 3.21 -0.70
N SER A 95 -3.85 4.28 -1.48
CA SER A 95 -4.18 5.63 -1.04
C SER A 95 -4.88 6.34 -2.21
N PRO A 96 -5.58 7.47 -1.98
CA PRO A 96 -6.19 8.22 -3.05
C PRO A 96 -5.12 8.84 -3.93
N VAL A 97 -5.23 8.58 -5.24
CA VAL A 97 -4.19 8.94 -6.22
C VAL A 97 -4.78 9.27 -7.59
N LEU A 98 -3.96 9.84 -8.47
CA LEU A 98 -4.29 9.93 -9.89
C LEU A 98 -3.62 8.77 -10.64
N LYS A 99 -4.41 7.89 -11.25
CA LYS A 99 -3.93 6.77 -12.07
C LYS A 99 -3.93 7.16 -13.55
N LEU A 100 -3.02 6.60 -14.33
CA LEU A 100 -3.02 6.74 -15.78
C LEU A 100 -4.17 5.93 -16.37
N LYS A 101 -4.96 6.56 -17.24
CA LYS A 101 -5.95 5.83 -18.03
C LYS A 101 -5.23 4.93 -19.07
N PRO A 102 -5.78 3.77 -19.45
CA PRO A 102 -5.17 2.90 -20.46
C PRO A 102 -4.88 3.64 -21.78
N CYS A 103 -5.84 4.45 -22.25
CA CYS A 103 -5.64 5.41 -23.33
C CYS A 103 -5.16 6.76 -22.75
N SER A 104 -3.87 6.83 -22.42
CA SER A 104 -3.27 7.97 -21.71
C SER A 104 -2.78 9.10 -22.63
N LYS A 105 -2.55 8.85 -23.92
CA LYS A 105 -2.01 9.87 -24.84
C LYS A 105 -3.00 11.03 -25.00
N LYS A 106 -2.58 12.23 -24.63
CA LYS A 106 -3.35 13.46 -24.81
C LYS A 106 -2.45 14.61 -25.24
N SER A 107 -3.00 15.56 -25.98
CA SER A 107 -2.31 16.79 -26.34
C SER A 107 -3.32 17.92 -26.45
N ALA A 108 -2.97 19.09 -25.94
CA ALA A 108 -3.80 20.28 -26.05
C ALA A 108 -2.92 21.53 -26.09
N HIS A 109 -3.26 22.48 -26.97
CA HIS A 109 -2.67 23.82 -27.00
C HIS A 109 -1.12 23.85 -26.99
N GLY A 110 -0.46 22.96 -27.74
CA GLY A 110 1.01 22.91 -27.81
C GLY A 110 1.70 22.09 -26.72
N CYS A 111 0.93 21.54 -25.77
CA CYS A 111 1.41 20.69 -24.68
C CYS A 111 1.08 19.21 -24.92
N ILE A 112 2.00 18.35 -24.50
CA ILE A 112 1.77 16.93 -24.30
C ILE A 112 1.19 16.76 -22.89
N GLN A 113 0.06 16.09 -22.80
CA GLN A 113 -0.61 15.76 -21.54
C GLN A 113 -0.75 14.26 -21.39
N ILE A 114 -0.95 13.82 -20.15
CA ILE A 114 -1.28 12.44 -19.84
C ILE A 114 -2.71 12.40 -19.32
N ASN A 115 -3.52 11.50 -19.85
CA ASN A 115 -4.88 11.29 -19.41
C ASN A 115 -4.88 10.49 -18.10
N VAL A 116 -5.41 11.09 -17.04
CA VAL A 116 -5.49 10.48 -15.70
C VAL A 116 -6.91 10.37 -15.21
N GLU A 117 -7.12 9.47 -14.26
CA GLU A 117 -8.37 9.29 -13.51
C GLU A 117 -8.13 9.34 -12.01
N ALA A 118 -9.16 9.80 -11.30
CA ALA A 118 -9.19 9.82 -9.85
C ALA A 118 -9.44 8.40 -9.31
N TYR A 119 -8.56 7.95 -8.44
CA TYR A 119 -8.70 6.71 -7.68
C TYR A 119 -8.89 7.06 -6.20
N GLY A 120 -9.99 6.62 -5.60
CA GLY A 120 -10.31 6.89 -4.19
C GLY A 120 -10.87 8.29 -3.89
N GLY A 121 -10.94 8.64 -2.60
CA GLY A 121 -11.56 9.87 -2.08
C GLY A 121 -10.61 11.07 -1.93
N GLY A 122 -9.77 11.35 -2.94
CA GLY A 122 -8.66 12.30 -2.79
C GLY A 122 -9.05 13.77 -2.66
N LEU A 123 -8.24 14.53 -1.91
CA LEU A 123 -8.28 15.99 -1.89
C LEU A 123 -7.59 16.56 -3.14
N TRP A 124 -8.25 16.48 -4.29
CA TRP A 124 -7.65 16.75 -5.62
C TRP A 124 -7.02 18.13 -5.78
N HIS A 125 -7.48 19.12 -5.01
CA HIS A 125 -6.87 20.46 -5.02
C HIS A 125 -5.41 20.47 -4.56
N THR A 126 -5.00 19.50 -3.72
CA THR A 126 -3.63 19.39 -3.21
C THR A 126 -2.62 18.86 -4.24
N TRP A 127 -3.13 18.27 -5.33
CA TRP A 127 -2.32 17.74 -6.44
C TRP A 127 -1.91 18.81 -7.45
N PHE A 128 -2.56 19.98 -7.42
CA PHE A 128 -2.18 21.10 -8.26
C PHE A 128 -0.84 21.67 -7.80
N ASP A 129 -0.06 22.14 -8.77
CA ASP A 129 1.20 22.84 -8.56
C ASP A 129 2.27 22.06 -7.78
N ARG A 130 2.19 20.73 -7.82
CA ARG A 130 3.21 19.80 -7.34
C ARG A 130 4.14 19.34 -8.46
N GLU A 131 5.40 19.09 -8.11
CA GLU A 131 6.34 18.33 -8.94
C GLU A 131 5.99 16.84 -8.84
N LEU A 132 5.30 16.33 -9.86
CA LEU A 132 4.80 14.96 -9.89
C LEU A 132 5.70 14.06 -10.76
N SER A 133 5.65 12.76 -10.48
CA SER A 133 6.27 11.73 -11.30
C SER A 133 5.36 10.51 -11.43
N LEU A 134 5.87 9.43 -12.02
CA LEU A 134 5.17 8.18 -12.27
C LEU A 134 5.84 7.01 -11.55
N ALA A 135 4.99 6.20 -10.92
CA ALA A 135 5.38 4.90 -10.39
C ALA A 135 4.28 3.88 -10.61
N GLY A 136 4.63 2.61 -10.72
CA GLY A 136 3.67 1.55 -10.93
C GLY A 136 4.32 0.27 -11.43
N SER A 137 3.61 -0.44 -12.29
CA SER A 137 4.09 -1.67 -12.90
C SER A 137 3.75 -1.75 -14.38
N VAL A 138 4.60 -2.43 -15.12
CA VAL A 138 4.42 -2.71 -16.55
C VAL A 138 4.46 -4.23 -16.77
N ILE A 139 3.63 -4.70 -17.68
CA ILE A 139 3.70 -6.07 -18.21
C ILE A 139 4.53 -6.01 -19.49
N VAL A 140 5.67 -6.68 -19.47
CA VAL A 140 6.59 -6.76 -20.61
C VAL A 140 6.61 -8.15 -21.19
N LYS A 141 6.67 -8.24 -22.52
CA LYS A 141 6.93 -9.50 -23.22
C LYS A 141 8.43 -9.75 -23.26
N GLU A 142 8.86 -10.87 -22.71
CA GLU A 142 10.25 -11.29 -22.69
C GLU A 142 10.65 -11.94 -24.02
N ALA A 143 11.95 -12.09 -24.27
CA ALA A 143 12.50 -12.61 -25.53
C ALA A 143 12.06 -14.06 -25.82
N ASP A 144 11.76 -14.86 -24.79
CA ASP A 144 11.25 -16.22 -24.90
C ASP A 144 9.74 -16.31 -25.17
N GLY A 145 9.06 -15.16 -25.26
CA GLY A 145 7.63 -15.04 -25.49
C GLY A 145 6.77 -15.09 -24.22
N SER A 146 7.37 -15.28 -23.05
CA SER A 146 6.69 -15.17 -21.76
C SER A 146 6.39 -13.70 -21.40
N PHE A 147 5.58 -13.50 -20.36
CA PHE A 147 5.26 -12.17 -19.84
C PHE A 147 5.80 -12.03 -18.42
N ALA A 148 6.41 -10.89 -18.13
CA ALA A 148 6.90 -10.54 -16.80
C ALA A 148 6.32 -9.21 -16.35
N LYS A 149 6.00 -9.10 -15.05
CA LYS A 149 5.64 -7.83 -14.40
C LYS A 149 6.92 -7.17 -13.89
N LYS A 150 7.16 -5.91 -14.27
CA LYS A 150 8.29 -5.11 -13.78
C LYS A 150 7.77 -3.87 -13.06
N LEU A 151 8.37 -3.55 -11.91
CA LEU A 151 8.08 -2.30 -11.21
C LEU A 151 8.87 -1.16 -11.82
N VAL A 152 8.23 0.00 -11.94
CA VAL A 152 8.80 1.20 -12.52
C VAL A 152 8.57 2.36 -11.55
N HIS A 153 9.61 3.14 -11.28
CA HIS A 153 9.50 4.39 -10.54
C HIS A 153 10.49 5.40 -11.12
N VAL A 154 9.96 6.45 -11.76
CA VAL A 154 10.77 7.54 -12.30
C VAL A 154 11.08 8.52 -11.17
N ARG A 155 12.30 8.52 -10.64
CA ARG A 155 12.66 9.31 -9.45
C ARG A 155 13.13 10.74 -9.77
N ARG A 156 12.31 11.48 -10.51
CA ARG A 156 12.53 12.90 -10.83
C ARG A 156 11.21 13.59 -11.18
N PRO A 157 11.09 14.92 -11.01
CA PRO A 157 9.94 15.67 -11.53
C PRO A 157 9.76 15.43 -13.02
N LEU A 158 8.55 15.05 -13.41
CA LEU A 158 8.18 14.72 -14.79
C LEU A 158 6.89 15.41 -15.22
N LEU A 159 5.97 15.62 -14.28
CA LEU A 159 4.60 16.04 -14.54
C LEU A 159 4.23 17.19 -13.62
N ARG A 160 3.30 18.03 -14.09
CA ARG A 160 2.66 19.05 -13.26
C ARG A 160 1.20 19.24 -13.67
N ILE A 161 0.32 19.39 -12.69
CA ILE A 161 -1.06 19.85 -12.90
C ILE A 161 -1.09 21.33 -12.53
N PRO A 162 -1.01 22.26 -13.50
CA PRO A 162 -0.93 23.69 -13.19
C PRO A 162 -2.29 24.24 -12.76
N ASN A 163 -2.30 25.16 -11.79
CA ASN A 163 -3.48 25.98 -11.55
C ASN A 163 -3.76 26.92 -12.72
N LEU A 164 -5.04 27.25 -12.92
CA LEU A 164 -5.41 28.38 -13.77
C LEU A 164 -5.02 29.68 -13.07
N CYS A 165 -4.38 30.60 -13.79
CA CYS A 165 -4.02 31.91 -13.27
C CYS A 165 -5.25 32.64 -12.69
N ILE A 166 -5.11 33.18 -11.47
CA ILE A 166 -6.13 33.96 -10.75
C ILE A 166 -6.80 35.06 -11.59
N HIS A 167 -6.07 35.68 -12.51
CA HIS A 167 -6.55 36.74 -13.39
C HIS A 167 -7.63 36.29 -14.40
N LEU A 168 -7.71 34.99 -14.68
CA LEU A 168 -8.64 34.38 -15.63
C LEU A 168 -9.88 33.80 -14.95
N THR A 169 -10.03 34.02 -13.64
CA THR A 169 -11.18 33.55 -12.86
C THR A 169 -11.83 34.71 -12.13
N SER A 170 -13.12 34.65 -11.89
CA SER A 170 -13.82 35.56 -10.99
C SER A 170 -13.45 35.29 -9.52
N ALA A 171 -13.78 36.23 -8.62
CA ALA A 171 -13.58 36.02 -7.19
C ALA A 171 -14.41 34.88 -6.60
N ASP A 172 -15.64 34.69 -7.10
CA ASP A 172 -16.53 33.61 -6.68
C ASP A 172 -16.00 32.22 -7.08
N GLU A 173 -15.52 32.07 -8.32
CA GLU A 173 -14.93 30.82 -8.80
C GLU A 173 -13.70 30.42 -7.97
N ARG A 174 -12.86 31.39 -7.60
CA ARG A 174 -11.70 31.14 -6.72
C ARG A 174 -12.08 30.76 -5.31
N GLY A 175 -13.13 31.38 -4.76
CA GLY A 175 -13.63 31.06 -3.43
C GLY A 175 -14.14 29.63 -3.31
N LYS A 176 -14.66 29.06 -4.41
CA LYS A 176 -15.17 27.68 -4.45
C LYS A 176 -14.11 26.64 -4.78
N PHE A 177 -13.15 26.97 -5.65
CA PHE A 177 -12.14 26.07 -6.20
C PHE A 177 -12.65 24.63 -6.43
N ALA A 178 -13.44 24.44 -7.48
CA ALA A 178 -14.06 23.17 -7.82
C ALA A 178 -13.54 22.63 -9.17
N PRO A 179 -12.32 22.07 -9.23
CA PRO A 179 -11.78 21.52 -10.47
C PRO A 179 -12.63 20.33 -10.95
N ASN A 180 -12.90 20.28 -12.25
CA ASN A 180 -13.54 19.12 -12.87
C ASN A 180 -12.50 17.98 -12.96
N PRO A 181 -12.75 16.80 -12.35
CA PRO A 181 -11.76 15.72 -12.35
C PRO A 181 -11.36 15.21 -13.73
N GLU A 182 -12.28 15.25 -14.70
CA GLU A 182 -12.03 14.77 -16.07
C GLU A 182 -11.20 15.77 -16.89
N THR A 183 -11.42 17.08 -16.70
CA THR A 183 -10.82 18.09 -17.59
C THR A 183 -9.69 18.89 -16.95
N HIS A 184 -9.69 19.10 -15.64
CA HIS A 184 -8.77 20.02 -14.94
C HIS A 184 -7.64 19.31 -14.18
N LEU A 185 -7.68 17.98 -14.01
CA LEU A 185 -6.61 17.21 -13.35
C LEU A 185 -5.57 16.65 -14.32
N GLN A 186 -5.58 17.07 -15.58
CA GLN A 186 -4.79 16.46 -16.64
C GLN A 186 -3.36 17.03 -16.65
N PRO A 187 -2.34 16.28 -16.18
CA PRO A 187 -0.98 16.78 -16.05
C PRO A 187 -0.36 17.10 -17.41
N ILE A 188 0.48 18.12 -17.41
CA ILE A 188 1.39 18.44 -18.52
C ILE A 188 2.69 17.65 -18.31
N LEU A 189 3.12 16.94 -19.35
CA LEU A 189 4.37 16.20 -19.41
C LEU A 189 5.49 16.99 -20.10
N GLY A 190 5.14 17.80 -21.09
CA GLY A 190 6.11 18.56 -21.88
C GLY A 190 5.46 19.32 -23.03
N LEU A 191 6.29 19.95 -23.86
CA LEU A 191 5.85 20.66 -25.07
C LEU A 191 5.90 19.72 -26.28
N ILE A 192 5.00 19.89 -27.25
CA ILE A 192 4.90 18.99 -28.43
C ILE A 192 6.18 18.95 -29.28
N SER A 193 7.06 19.95 -29.16
CA SER A 193 8.39 19.95 -29.82
C SER A 193 9.40 18.97 -29.20
N GLU A 194 9.11 18.37 -28.04
CA GLU A 194 10.02 17.52 -27.27
C GLU A 194 9.43 16.12 -27.11
N ALA A 195 9.65 15.25 -28.10
CA ALA A 195 9.16 13.87 -28.06
C ALA A 195 10.20 12.93 -27.43
N VAL A 196 10.14 12.64 -26.12
CA VAL A 196 10.82 11.46 -25.54
C VAL A 196 10.10 10.92 -24.30
N LEU A 197 9.45 9.74 -24.44
CA LEU A 197 9.13 8.86 -23.29
C LEU A 197 9.85 7.49 -23.39
N ALA A 198 10.65 7.28 -24.44
CA ALA A 198 11.26 5.98 -24.77
C ALA A 198 12.51 5.65 -23.92
N ALA A 199 13.16 6.66 -23.34
CA ALA A 199 14.50 6.51 -22.78
C ALA A 199 14.55 5.89 -21.36
N GLU A 200 13.42 5.82 -20.65
CA GLU A 200 13.41 5.53 -19.21
C GLU A 200 13.18 4.05 -18.87
N LEU A 201 12.75 3.20 -19.82
CA LEU A 201 12.33 1.82 -19.55
C LEU A 201 13.33 0.72 -19.92
N ASP A 202 14.52 1.07 -20.44
CA ASP A 202 15.55 0.13 -20.92
C ASP A 202 14.98 -1.08 -21.70
N CYS A 203 13.88 -0.85 -22.43
CA CYS A 203 13.18 -1.85 -23.20
C CYS A 203 12.58 -1.21 -24.46
N GLU A 204 12.40 -1.99 -25.52
CA GLU A 204 11.72 -1.50 -26.72
C GLU A 204 10.26 -1.20 -26.38
N ILE A 205 9.74 -0.03 -26.82
CA ILE A 205 8.34 0.38 -26.57
C ILE A 205 7.35 -0.71 -26.99
N GLY A 206 7.64 -1.44 -28.09
CA GLY A 206 6.80 -2.54 -28.58
C GLY A 206 6.75 -3.77 -27.67
N ALA A 207 7.61 -3.86 -26.65
CA ALA A 207 7.62 -4.94 -25.67
C ALA A 207 6.69 -4.68 -24.48
N ILE A 208 6.23 -3.43 -24.28
CA ILE A 208 5.28 -3.07 -23.22
C ILE A 208 3.88 -3.46 -23.70
N PHE A 209 3.28 -4.44 -23.02
CA PHE A 209 1.96 -4.96 -23.37
C PHE A 209 0.84 -4.22 -22.63
N ASP A 210 1.05 -3.96 -21.34
CA ASP A 210 0.08 -3.26 -20.50
C ASP A 210 0.79 -2.56 -19.33
N PHE A 211 0.12 -1.65 -18.65
CA PHE A 211 0.67 -0.92 -17.52
C PHE A 211 -0.41 -0.55 -16.49
N GLU A 212 0.02 -0.44 -15.23
CA GLU A 212 -0.73 0.22 -14.18
C GLU A 212 0.19 1.24 -13.52
N MET A 213 -0.05 2.52 -13.78
CA MET A 213 0.82 3.62 -13.38
C MET A 213 0.03 4.68 -12.63
N THR A 214 0.67 5.25 -11.63
CA THR A 214 0.09 6.22 -10.70
C THR A 214 1.02 7.43 -10.60
N LEU A 215 0.42 8.61 -10.49
CA LEU A 215 1.17 9.83 -10.20
C LEU A 215 1.61 9.85 -8.73
N CYS A 216 2.82 10.31 -8.47
CA CYS A 216 3.34 10.48 -7.11
C CYS A 216 4.03 11.83 -6.96
N ASP A 217 3.94 12.45 -5.78
CA ASP A 217 4.74 13.62 -5.43
C ASP A 217 6.22 13.22 -5.36
N THR A 218 7.09 14.09 -5.86
CA THR A 218 8.55 13.91 -5.80
C THR A 218 9.18 14.57 -4.59
N GLN A 219 8.42 15.39 -3.84
CA GLN A 219 8.86 15.93 -2.57
C GLN A 219 9.08 14.78 -1.56
N PRO A 220 10.30 14.63 -0.99
CA PRO A 220 10.57 13.61 0.02
C PRO A 220 9.78 13.85 1.30
N SER A 221 9.48 12.76 2.02
CA SER A 221 8.88 12.84 3.35
C SER A 221 9.85 13.42 4.37
N GLN A 222 9.35 14.19 5.35
CA GLN A 222 10.20 14.92 6.29
C GLN A 222 9.60 15.03 7.70
N ILE A 223 10.51 15.00 8.69
CA ILE A 223 10.23 15.44 10.06
C ILE A 223 10.39 16.97 10.11
N TRP A 224 9.43 17.66 10.72
CA TRP A 224 9.39 19.12 10.80
C TRP A 224 8.75 19.60 12.11
N GLY A 225 8.66 20.92 12.28
CA GLY A 225 8.18 21.57 13.50
C GLY A 225 9.30 22.18 14.32
N LEU A 226 8.96 23.07 15.26
CA LEU A 226 9.94 23.83 16.05
C LEU A 226 10.92 22.92 16.82
N ARG A 227 10.47 21.72 17.19
CA ARG A 227 11.24 20.69 17.90
C ARG A 227 11.34 19.40 17.08
N SER A 228 11.10 19.45 15.77
CA SER A 228 11.07 18.26 14.92
C SER A 228 10.08 17.21 15.42
N GLU A 229 8.88 17.65 15.85
CA GLU A 229 7.88 16.79 16.48
C GLU A 229 6.76 16.31 15.53
N LEU A 230 6.76 16.77 14.28
CA LEU A 230 5.73 16.44 13.29
C LEU A 230 6.34 15.67 12.12
N LEU A 231 5.56 14.78 11.52
CA LEU A 231 5.91 14.05 10.31
C LEU A 231 4.98 14.47 9.18
N SER A 232 5.54 14.79 8.01
CA SER A 232 4.78 14.97 6.78
C SER A 232 5.28 13.96 5.75
N ALA A 233 4.37 13.14 5.26
CA ALA A 233 4.63 12.14 4.23
C ALA A 233 3.34 11.92 3.42
N PRO A 234 3.44 11.67 2.10
CA PRO A 234 2.29 11.20 1.34
C PRO A 234 1.90 9.79 1.81
N ARG A 235 0.64 9.40 1.64
CA ARG A 235 0.19 8.01 1.88
C ARG A 235 0.39 7.52 3.33
N LEU A 236 0.49 8.43 4.31
CA LEU A 236 0.45 8.04 5.74
C LEU A 236 -0.78 7.18 6.02
N ASP A 237 -1.90 7.62 5.46
CA ASP A 237 -3.08 6.83 5.19
C ASP A 237 -2.84 5.94 3.93
N ASN A 238 -2.57 4.64 4.07
CA ASN A 238 -2.42 3.88 5.32
C ASN A 238 -1.09 3.10 5.40
N LEU A 239 -0.06 3.61 4.74
CA LEU A 239 1.29 3.02 4.79
C LEU A 239 1.90 3.07 6.20
N LEU A 240 1.41 3.95 7.07
CA LEU A 240 1.76 3.95 8.50
C LEU A 240 1.42 2.60 9.14
N HIS A 241 0.19 2.10 8.95
CA HIS A 241 -0.22 0.84 9.56
C HIS A 241 0.30 -0.37 8.78
N CYS A 242 0.57 -0.26 7.49
CA CYS A 242 1.37 -1.27 6.78
C CYS A 242 2.74 -1.46 7.44
N TYR A 243 3.48 -0.37 7.64
CA TYR A 243 4.82 -0.41 8.22
C TYR A 243 4.81 -0.94 9.66
N THR A 244 3.98 -0.36 10.52
CA THR A 244 3.96 -0.70 11.94
C THR A 244 3.48 -2.13 12.18
N SER A 245 2.51 -2.63 11.40
CA SER A 245 2.02 -4.00 11.50
C SER A 245 3.10 -5.01 11.10
N LEU A 246 3.80 -4.77 9.99
CA LEU A 246 4.92 -5.63 9.57
C LEU A 246 6.03 -5.64 10.61
N ARG A 247 6.42 -4.48 11.14
CA ARG A 247 7.45 -4.37 12.19
C ARG A 247 7.05 -5.11 13.45
N ALA A 248 5.81 -4.95 13.91
CA ALA A 248 5.28 -5.64 15.07
C ALA A 248 5.29 -7.17 14.87
N LEU A 249 4.87 -7.66 13.70
CA LEU A 249 4.89 -9.09 13.38
C LEU A 249 6.31 -9.65 13.36
N MET A 250 7.27 -8.95 12.74
CA MET A 250 8.67 -9.40 12.68
C MET A 250 9.29 -9.50 14.08
N VAL A 251 9.11 -8.47 14.92
CA VAL A 251 9.59 -8.48 16.31
C VAL A 251 8.93 -9.62 17.09
N HIS A 252 7.61 -9.76 17.00
CA HIS A 252 6.89 -10.83 17.69
C HIS A 252 7.39 -12.21 17.26
N ALA A 253 7.61 -12.43 15.96
CA ALA A 253 8.06 -13.72 15.45
C ALA A 253 9.49 -14.09 15.91
N ASP A 254 10.33 -13.13 16.28
CA ASP A 254 11.66 -13.38 16.86
C ASP A 254 11.60 -13.64 18.38
N GLU A 255 10.65 -13.02 19.07
CA GLU A 255 10.57 -13.04 20.54
C GLU A 255 9.50 -14.00 21.10
N ALA A 256 8.69 -14.61 20.23
CA ALA A 256 7.59 -15.48 20.63
C ALA A 256 8.06 -16.66 21.51
N PRO A 257 7.42 -16.91 22.66
CA PRO A 257 7.79 -18.02 23.53
C PRO A 257 7.45 -19.37 22.87
N PRO A 258 8.12 -20.48 23.26
CA PRO A 258 7.78 -21.82 22.77
C PRO A 258 6.34 -22.26 23.06
N SER A 259 5.68 -21.63 24.03
CA SER A 259 4.27 -21.87 24.39
C SER A 259 3.27 -21.11 23.51
N ALA A 260 3.73 -20.23 22.60
CA ALA A 260 2.84 -19.51 21.69
C ALA A 260 2.08 -20.51 20.81
N ASP A 261 0.76 -20.47 20.88
CA ASP A 261 -0.12 -21.47 20.30
C ASP A 261 -1.11 -20.92 19.28
N ASP A 262 -1.07 -19.62 18.98
CA ASP A 262 -1.87 -18.96 17.95
C ASP A 262 -1.06 -18.67 16.66
N VAL A 263 -1.77 -18.31 15.59
CA VAL A 263 -1.18 -17.68 14.40
C VAL A 263 -1.26 -16.17 14.55
N CYS A 264 -0.13 -15.47 14.45
CA CYS A 264 -0.11 -14.02 14.33
C CYS A 264 -0.03 -13.63 12.85
N MET A 265 -0.97 -12.83 12.37
CA MET A 265 -1.12 -12.52 10.95
C MET A 265 -1.25 -11.01 10.72
N VAL A 266 -0.63 -10.55 9.65
CA VAL A 266 -0.81 -9.21 9.08
C VAL A 266 -1.37 -9.37 7.68
N ALA A 267 -2.49 -8.72 7.40
CA ALA A 267 -3.10 -8.68 6.07
C ALA A 267 -3.21 -7.23 5.61
N LEU A 268 -2.48 -6.89 4.55
CA LEU A 268 -2.39 -5.55 3.98
C LEU A 268 -3.11 -5.56 2.64
N PHE A 269 -4.35 -5.07 2.60
CA PHE A 269 -5.24 -5.18 1.45
C PHE A 269 -5.08 -4.02 0.45
N ASP A 270 -5.22 -4.31 -0.84
CA ASP A 270 -5.40 -3.29 -1.87
C ASP A 270 -6.88 -2.85 -1.96
N HIS A 271 -7.16 -1.79 -2.71
CA HIS A 271 -8.51 -1.36 -3.04
C HIS A 271 -9.42 -0.91 -1.88
N GLU A 272 -8.89 -0.53 -0.72
CA GLU A 272 -9.72 -0.01 0.38
C GLU A 272 -10.45 1.26 -0.06
N GLU A 273 -9.70 2.17 -0.69
CA GLU A 273 -10.15 3.53 -1.06
C GLU A 273 -11.26 3.54 -2.10
N VAL A 274 -11.53 2.40 -2.72
CA VAL A 274 -12.57 2.20 -3.75
C VAL A 274 -13.64 1.18 -3.32
N GLY A 275 -13.67 0.80 -2.04
CA GLY A 275 -14.73 -0.02 -1.44
C GLY A 275 -14.38 -1.49 -1.21
N SER A 276 -13.12 -1.89 -1.37
CA SER A 276 -12.58 -3.23 -1.05
C SER A 276 -13.12 -4.42 -1.85
N ASP A 277 -14.10 -4.23 -2.73
CA ASP A 277 -14.74 -5.30 -3.52
C ASP A 277 -13.89 -5.71 -4.73
N SER A 278 -12.85 -6.49 -4.47
CA SER A 278 -11.97 -7.03 -5.50
C SER A 278 -11.34 -8.35 -5.02
N THR A 279 -10.66 -9.07 -5.92
CA THR A 279 -9.94 -10.29 -5.56
C THR A 279 -8.75 -10.05 -4.62
N THR A 280 -8.29 -8.79 -4.52
CA THR A 280 -7.17 -8.36 -3.67
C THR A 280 -7.60 -7.55 -2.46
N GLY A 281 -8.81 -6.99 -2.46
CA GLY A 281 -9.31 -6.17 -1.36
C GLY A 281 -9.91 -6.97 -0.21
N ALA A 282 -10.23 -6.26 0.87
CA ALA A 282 -10.76 -6.85 2.10
C ALA A 282 -12.14 -7.52 1.93
N GLY A 283 -12.92 -7.13 0.91
CA GLY A 283 -14.17 -7.80 0.52
C GLY A 283 -13.95 -9.09 -0.26
N GLY A 284 -12.71 -9.36 -0.68
CA GLY A 284 -12.31 -10.54 -1.42
C GLY A 284 -12.02 -11.78 -0.56
N PRO A 285 -11.60 -12.89 -1.19
CA PRO A 285 -11.44 -14.17 -0.51
C PRO A 285 -10.10 -14.31 0.23
N ILE A 286 -9.17 -13.36 0.11
CA ILE A 286 -7.78 -13.52 0.60
C ILE A 286 -7.71 -13.90 2.07
N MET A 287 -8.49 -13.23 2.94
CA MET A 287 -8.46 -13.49 4.37
C MET A 287 -8.95 -14.90 4.69
N SER A 288 -10.13 -15.26 4.17
CA SER A 288 -10.75 -16.55 4.42
C SER A 288 -9.94 -17.71 3.82
N GLU A 289 -9.41 -17.54 2.60
CA GLU A 289 -8.50 -18.50 1.96
C GLU A 289 -7.23 -18.69 2.79
N SER A 290 -6.61 -17.60 3.28
CA SER A 290 -5.39 -17.68 4.07
C SER A 290 -5.60 -18.44 5.37
N MET A 291 -6.63 -18.08 6.13
CA MET A 291 -6.97 -18.76 7.39
C MET A 291 -7.31 -20.24 7.14
N GLN A 292 -8.08 -20.53 6.10
CA GLN A 292 -8.45 -21.89 5.73
C GLN A 292 -7.23 -22.73 5.35
N ARG A 293 -6.33 -22.20 4.51
CA ARG A 293 -5.12 -22.91 4.06
C ARG A 293 -4.16 -23.17 5.21
N VAL A 294 -3.93 -22.19 6.08
CA VAL A 294 -3.11 -22.38 7.30
C VAL A 294 -3.75 -23.45 8.18
N SER A 295 -5.02 -23.31 8.54
CA SER A 295 -5.75 -24.26 9.41
C SER A 295 -5.71 -25.68 8.86
N SER A 296 -5.92 -25.83 7.54
CA SER A 296 -5.95 -27.13 6.86
C SER A 296 -4.59 -27.85 6.83
N CYS A 297 -3.48 -27.12 6.97
CA CYS A 297 -2.15 -27.74 7.02
C CYS A 297 -1.89 -28.51 8.33
N PHE A 298 -2.63 -28.19 9.40
CA PHE A 298 -2.46 -28.78 10.73
C PHE A 298 -3.64 -29.67 11.16
N ALA A 299 -4.75 -29.62 10.42
CA ALA A 299 -5.90 -30.47 10.70
C ALA A 299 -5.55 -31.96 10.48
N PRO A 300 -6.13 -32.86 11.29
CA PRO A 300 -6.05 -34.30 11.05
C PRO A 300 -6.57 -34.69 9.66
N ASP A 301 -6.03 -35.78 9.09
CA ASP A 301 -6.49 -36.39 7.84
C ASP A 301 -7.81 -37.16 8.03
N GLU A 302 -8.82 -36.46 8.55
CA GLU A 302 -10.15 -37.00 8.83
C GLU A 302 -11.22 -36.16 8.12
N PRO A 303 -12.33 -36.78 7.65
CA PRO A 303 -13.43 -36.05 7.05
C PRO A 303 -13.93 -34.92 7.97
N HIS A 304 -14.13 -33.74 7.40
CA HIS A 304 -14.60 -32.52 8.08
C HIS A 304 -13.68 -31.93 9.16
N ALA A 305 -12.56 -32.55 9.53
CA ALA A 305 -11.68 -32.06 10.59
C ALA A 305 -11.09 -30.67 10.29
N ALA A 306 -10.72 -30.40 9.03
CA ALA A 306 -10.22 -29.09 8.62
C ALA A 306 -11.30 -28.00 8.71
N ALA A 307 -12.53 -28.31 8.32
CA ALA A 307 -13.66 -27.38 8.40
C ALA A 307 -14.01 -27.05 9.86
N GLU A 308 -14.08 -28.07 10.72
CA GLU A 308 -14.33 -27.88 12.15
C GLU A 308 -13.21 -27.10 12.82
N SER A 309 -11.95 -27.39 12.46
CA SER A 309 -10.78 -26.65 12.96
C SER A 309 -10.85 -25.17 12.61
N LEU A 310 -11.24 -24.83 11.38
CA LEU A 310 -11.41 -23.44 10.97
C LEU A 310 -12.53 -22.74 11.75
N LEU A 311 -13.67 -23.42 11.99
CA LEU A 311 -14.77 -22.87 12.78
C LEU A 311 -14.35 -22.56 14.22
N MET A 312 -13.61 -23.49 14.85
CA MET A 312 -13.04 -23.28 16.19
C MET A 312 -12.05 -22.11 16.19
N SER A 313 -11.16 -22.06 15.20
CA SER A 313 -10.16 -21.00 15.05
C SER A 313 -10.83 -19.64 14.94
N ASN A 314 -11.88 -19.51 14.11
CA ASN A 314 -12.64 -18.27 13.96
C ASN A 314 -13.24 -17.76 15.27
N ARG A 315 -13.68 -18.67 16.17
CA ARG A 315 -14.24 -18.30 17.48
C ARG A 315 -13.20 -17.92 18.52
N ARG A 316 -11.94 -18.23 18.28
CA ARG A 316 -10.79 -17.87 19.11
C ARG A 316 -9.97 -16.72 18.54
N SER A 317 -10.31 -16.24 17.35
CA SER A 317 -9.55 -15.23 16.64
C SER A 317 -9.97 -13.81 17.03
N PHE A 318 -9.05 -12.87 16.87
CA PHE A 318 -9.28 -11.45 17.04
C PHE A 318 -8.64 -10.67 15.88
N LEU A 319 -9.30 -9.60 15.42
CA LEU A 319 -8.81 -8.75 14.35
C LEU A 319 -8.76 -7.29 14.82
N ILE A 320 -7.60 -6.67 14.68
CA ILE A 320 -7.40 -5.23 14.78
C ILE A 320 -7.47 -4.67 13.36
N SER A 321 -8.46 -3.81 13.10
CA SER A 321 -8.49 -3.00 11.89
C SER A 321 -7.69 -1.73 12.16
N ALA A 322 -6.50 -1.62 11.57
CA ALA A 322 -5.56 -0.54 11.80
C ALA A 322 -5.64 0.46 10.65
N ASP A 323 -6.15 1.65 10.96
CA ASP A 323 -6.33 2.73 10.00
C ASP A 323 -6.16 4.10 10.66
N ALA A 324 -5.85 5.12 9.85
CA ALA A 324 -5.61 6.46 10.33
C ALA A 324 -6.86 7.06 10.99
N ALA A 325 -6.62 7.80 12.08
CA ALA A 325 -7.67 8.56 12.76
C ALA A 325 -7.46 10.06 12.55
N HIS A 326 -8.55 10.82 12.62
CA HIS A 326 -8.50 12.27 12.43
C HIS A 326 -8.16 12.98 13.74
N ALA A 327 -6.92 13.48 13.87
CA ALA A 327 -6.56 14.39 14.95
C ALA A 327 -7.42 15.66 14.92
N VAL A 328 -7.65 16.27 16.08
CA VAL A 328 -8.38 17.55 16.17
C VAL A 328 -7.62 18.61 15.37
N HIS A 329 -8.26 19.14 14.32
CA HIS A 329 -7.65 20.17 13.51
C HIS A 329 -7.85 21.53 14.18
N PRO A 330 -6.78 22.27 14.55
CA PRO A 330 -6.91 23.49 15.37
C PRO A 330 -7.73 24.60 14.71
N ASN A 331 -7.75 24.67 13.38
CA ASN A 331 -8.55 25.65 12.62
C ASN A 331 -9.97 25.17 12.27
N TYR A 332 -10.33 23.93 12.60
CA TYR A 332 -11.63 23.32 12.28
C TYR A 332 -12.12 22.41 13.43
N ALA A 333 -11.86 22.83 14.67
CA ALA A 333 -12.16 22.01 15.85
C ALA A 333 -13.66 21.70 15.98
N GLU A 334 -14.53 22.51 15.38
CA GLU A 334 -15.97 22.30 15.31
C GLU A 334 -16.40 21.07 14.49
N LYS A 335 -15.47 20.42 13.78
CA LYS A 335 -15.73 19.16 13.04
C LYS A 335 -15.60 17.92 13.91
N HIS A 336 -15.04 18.03 15.11
CA HIS A 336 -14.83 16.92 16.03
C HIS A 336 -15.94 16.84 17.07
N GLN A 337 -16.23 15.63 17.55
CA GLN A 337 -17.14 15.44 18.68
C GLN A 337 -16.56 16.15 19.90
N VAL A 338 -17.38 16.96 20.56
CA VAL A 338 -17.06 17.57 21.85
C VAL A 338 -17.25 16.51 22.94
N ASP A 339 -16.31 16.43 23.88
CA ASP A 339 -16.36 15.53 25.05
C ASP A 339 -17.63 15.71 25.90
#